data_AF-A3ZWJ1-F1
#
_entry.id   AF-A3ZWJ1-F1
#
_cell.length_a   1.000
_cell.length_b   1.000
_cell.length_c   1.000
_cell.angle_alpha   90.00
_cell.angle_beta   90.00
_cell.angle_gamma   90.00
#
_symmetry.space_group_name_H-M   'P 1'
#
loop_
_entity.id
_entity.type
_entity.pdbx_description
1 polymer ?
#
loop_
_entity_poly.entity_id
_entity_poly.type
_entity_poly.pdbx_seq_one_letter_code
_entity_poly.pdbx_strand_id
1 'polypeptide(L)'
;MAGKALSNLSSLCTAWDAVEYRYPWRVDELFASPSDRLSLIGYGSLMNLASARRSLNAECLASAQPVVVFGARRVYEYVMSPTGRRVYGEVEGEQRFGVLNAQATGDRADWFNGMMFQIGADDIPALLSRESAYDLLPAWTLAWEDDTPRPQIAYFFSCRQKTFAGRQTIDSQILPHPRYHEICESGCLAISHEFLHAFRTTTWVRQSRLIDSADRSLVTV
;
A
#
# COMPACT_ATOMS: atom_id res chain seq x y z
N MET A 1 18.58 22.15 1.15
CA MET A 1 18.74 22.29 2.61
C MET A 1 17.83 21.29 3.34
N ALA A 2 18.09 19.98 3.24
CA ALA A 2 17.26 18.92 3.86
C ALA A 2 18.02 18.04 4.88
N GLY A 3 19.30 18.32 5.11
CA GLY A 3 20.20 17.39 5.83
C GLY A 3 20.21 17.49 7.36
N LYS A 4 19.61 18.52 7.98
CA LYS A 4 19.67 18.72 9.45
C LYS A 4 18.44 18.26 10.22
N ALA A 5 17.32 17.97 9.56
CA ALA A 5 16.10 17.48 10.23
C ALA A 5 16.09 15.96 10.45
N LEU A 6 16.96 15.20 9.79
CA LEU A 6 16.91 13.73 9.77
C LEU A 6 17.67 13.04 10.92
N SER A 7 18.55 13.74 11.64
CA SER A 7 19.42 13.10 12.66
C SER A 7 18.75 12.82 14.00
N ASN A 8 17.65 13.50 14.34
CA ASN A 8 16.90 13.25 15.58
C ASN A 8 15.73 12.25 15.42
N LEU A 9 15.56 11.65 14.24
CA LEU A 9 14.48 10.70 13.96
C LEU A 9 14.87 9.24 14.25
N SER A 10 16.06 8.96 14.80
CA SER A 10 16.56 7.58 14.94
C SER A 10 15.79 6.71 15.94
N SER A 11 15.01 7.29 16.85
CA SER A 11 14.14 6.54 17.78
C SER A 11 12.72 6.28 17.24
N LEU A 12 12.37 6.81 16.07
CA LEU A 12 11.03 6.67 15.47
C LEU A 12 10.94 5.50 14.48
N CYS A 13 11.91 4.58 14.47
CA CYS A 13 12.03 3.64 13.35
C CYS A 13 10.87 2.63 13.26
N THR A 14 10.05 2.51 14.30
CA THR A 14 8.85 1.68 14.27
C THR A 14 7.75 2.28 15.14
N ALA A 15 6.52 2.29 14.63
CA ALA A 15 5.33 2.57 15.43
C ALA A 15 4.96 1.36 16.33
N TRP A 16 5.94 0.77 17.03
CA TRP A 16 5.78 -0.49 17.80
C TRP A 16 4.78 -0.39 18.93
N ASP A 17 4.56 0.81 19.44
CA ASP A 17 3.58 1.04 20.50
C ASP A 17 2.15 1.13 19.94
N ALA A 18 1.98 1.25 18.61
CA ALA A 18 0.67 1.26 17.99
C ALA A 18 0.12 -0.16 17.80
N VAL A 19 -1.19 -0.28 18.01
CA VAL A 19 -1.91 -1.56 17.91
C VAL A 19 -1.92 -2.03 16.46
N GLU A 20 -1.54 -3.29 16.22
CA GLU A 20 -1.84 -3.99 14.96
C GLU A 20 -3.24 -4.59 15.01
N TYR A 21 -3.97 -4.54 13.89
CA TYR A 21 -5.28 -5.18 13.79
C TYR A 21 -5.20 -6.39 12.86
N ARG A 22 -5.56 -7.57 13.37
CA ARG A 22 -5.55 -8.81 12.61
C ARG A 22 -6.82 -8.96 11.79
N TYR A 23 -6.70 -9.53 10.59
CA TYR A 23 -7.86 -9.87 9.78
C TYR A 23 -8.66 -11.05 10.38
N PRO A 24 -10.01 -11.02 10.35
CA PRO A 24 -10.86 -9.90 9.96
C PRO A 24 -10.93 -8.88 11.10
N TRP A 25 -10.74 -7.61 10.75
CA TRP A 25 -10.80 -6.49 11.67
C TRP A 25 -12.25 -6.06 11.91
N ARG A 26 -12.56 -5.61 13.12
CA ARG A 26 -13.93 -5.21 13.49
C ARG A 26 -14.06 -3.70 13.60
N VAL A 27 -15.25 -3.18 13.26
CA VAL A 27 -15.54 -1.73 13.34
C VAL A 27 -15.32 -1.19 14.77
N ASP A 28 -15.76 -1.94 15.78
CA ASP A 28 -15.64 -1.55 17.19
C ASP A 28 -14.21 -1.61 17.74
N GLU A 29 -13.29 -2.30 17.06
CA GLU A 29 -11.86 -2.29 17.39
C GLU A 29 -11.15 -1.07 16.81
N LEU A 30 -11.64 -0.56 15.67
CA LEU A 30 -11.02 0.54 14.92
C LEU A 30 -11.57 1.92 15.30
N PHE A 31 -12.84 1.98 15.74
CA PHE A 31 -13.54 3.24 16.00
C PHE A 31 -14.25 3.17 17.35
N ALA A 32 -13.88 4.07 18.28
CA ALA A 32 -14.57 4.18 19.56
C ALA A 32 -15.88 4.99 19.43
N SER A 33 -15.95 5.88 18.44
CA SER A 33 -17.09 6.71 18.09
C SER A 33 -17.34 6.71 16.57
N PRO A 34 -18.58 6.87 16.08
CA PRO A 34 -18.88 7.02 14.65
C PRO A 34 -18.17 8.20 13.96
N SER A 35 -17.76 9.21 14.74
CA SER A 35 -17.01 10.37 14.25
C SER A 35 -15.52 10.09 14.06
N ASP A 36 -15.00 8.99 14.61
CA ASP A 36 -13.59 8.68 14.53
C ASP A 36 -13.18 8.40 13.08
N ARG A 37 -11.91 8.68 12.79
CA ARG A 37 -11.31 8.45 11.49
C ARG A 37 -9.99 7.71 11.68
N LEU A 38 -9.73 6.77 10.79
CA LEU A 38 -8.46 6.04 10.73
C LEU A 38 -7.68 6.53 9.51
N SER A 39 -6.41 6.90 9.72
CA SER A 39 -5.51 7.20 8.61
C SER A 39 -5.08 5.89 7.93
N LEU A 40 -5.56 5.64 6.73
CA LEU A 40 -5.28 4.44 5.92
C LEU A 40 -4.41 4.77 4.72
N ILE A 41 -3.38 3.99 4.47
CA ILE A 41 -2.46 4.12 3.35
C ILE A 41 -2.83 3.10 2.25
N GLY A 42 -3.19 3.62 1.08
CA GLY A 42 -3.17 2.88 -0.17
C GLY A 42 -1.80 2.94 -0.84
N TYR A 43 -1.16 1.79 -1.06
CA TYR A 43 0.18 1.71 -1.66
C TYR A 43 0.24 0.94 -2.99
N GLY A 44 -0.91 0.45 -3.47
CA GLY A 44 -1.07 -0.17 -4.79
C GLY A 44 -2.19 0.50 -5.57
N SER A 45 -3.14 -0.30 -6.06
CA SER A 45 -4.27 0.22 -6.86
C SER A 45 -5.14 1.28 -6.18
N LEU A 46 -5.06 1.48 -4.86
CA LEU A 46 -5.73 2.56 -4.14
C LEU A 46 -5.09 3.94 -4.38
N MET A 47 -3.85 4.02 -4.85
CA MET A 47 -3.23 5.30 -5.25
C MET A 47 -3.93 5.91 -6.48
N ASN A 48 -4.62 5.09 -7.28
CA ASN A 48 -5.48 5.55 -8.35
C ASN A 48 -6.89 5.85 -7.82
N LEU A 49 -7.29 7.12 -7.79
CA LEU A 49 -8.58 7.54 -7.20
C LEU A 49 -9.81 6.92 -7.86
N ALA A 50 -9.77 6.62 -9.17
CA ALA A 50 -10.87 5.93 -9.85
C ALA A 50 -11.02 4.48 -9.35
N SER A 51 -9.90 3.78 -9.12
CA SER A 51 -9.90 2.45 -8.49
C SER A 51 -10.30 2.51 -7.02
N ALA A 52 -9.89 3.56 -6.29
CA ALA A 52 -10.20 3.76 -4.88
C ALA A 52 -11.72 3.99 -4.65
N ARG A 53 -12.38 4.73 -5.55
CA ARG A 53 -13.83 4.99 -5.51
C ARG A 53 -14.72 3.74 -5.50
N ARG A 54 -14.18 2.58 -5.89
CA ARG A 54 -14.91 1.30 -5.82
C ARG A 54 -15.07 0.78 -4.39
N SER A 55 -14.28 1.27 -3.44
CA SER A 55 -14.25 0.79 -2.05
C SER A 55 -14.26 1.89 -0.99
N LEU A 56 -14.12 3.15 -1.39
CA LEU A 56 -14.10 4.30 -0.49
C LEU A 56 -15.20 5.29 -0.88
N ASN A 57 -15.87 5.86 0.13
CA ASN A 57 -16.88 6.89 -0.09
C ASN A 57 -16.28 8.23 -0.52
N ALA A 58 -17.13 9.19 -0.91
CA ALA A 58 -16.69 10.49 -1.42
C ALA A 58 -15.95 11.36 -0.39
N GLU A 59 -16.36 11.34 0.89
CA GLU A 59 -15.69 12.08 1.97
C GLU A 59 -14.26 11.56 2.16
N CYS A 60 -14.11 10.24 2.21
CA CYS A 60 -12.83 9.56 2.30
C CYS A 60 -11.92 9.91 1.10
N LEU A 61 -12.43 9.85 -0.13
CA LEU A 61 -11.65 10.24 -1.32
C LEU A 61 -11.22 11.71 -1.31
N ALA A 62 -12.03 12.61 -0.74
CA ALA A 62 -11.69 14.02 -0.63
C ALA A 62 -10.53 14.29 0.35
N SER A 63 -10.27 13.35 1.27
CA SER A 63 -9.14 13.41 2.21
C SER A 63 -7.83 12.83 1.66
N ALA A 64 -7.82 12.39 0.39
CA ALA A 64 -6.65 11.76 -0.22
C ALA A 64 -5.44 12.69 -0.22
N GLN A 65 -4.34 12.24 0.38
CA GLN A 65 -3.08 12.99 0.45
C GLN A 65 -1.87 12.08 0.14
N PRO A 66 -0.94 12.50 -0.74
CA PRO A 66 0.28 11.74 -0.97
C PRO A 66 1.19 11.77 0.26
N VAL A 67 1.75 10.61 0.60
CA VAL A 67 2.62 10.43 1.78
C VAL A 67 3.83 9.56 1.48
N VAL A 68 4.85 9.67 2.33
CA VAL A 68 5.96 8.71 2.48
C VAL A 68 5.68 7.85 3.71
N VAL A 69 5.91 6.55 3.60
CA VAL A 69 5.75 5.55 4.66
C VAL A 69 7.12 4.98 5.01
N PHE A 70 7.45 4.93 6.30
CA PHE A 70 8.76 4.48 6.80
C PHE A 70 8.66 3.16 7.56
N GLY A 71 9.76 2.38 7.55
CA GLY A 71 9.84 1.12 8.29
C GLY A 71 9.11 -0.04 7.61
N ALA A 72 8.78 0.12 6.33
CA ALA A 72 8.02 -0.85 5.56
C ALA A 72 8.44 -0.88 4.09
N ARG A 73 8.28 -2.05 3.48
CA ARG A 73 8.67 -2.32 2.09
C ARG A 73 7.46 -2.73 1.27
N ARG A 74 7.31 -2.14 0.09
CA ARG A 74 6.30 -2.51 -0.91
C ARG A 74 6.87 -3.58 -1.86
N VAL A 75 6.13 -4.66 -2.08
CA VAL A 75 6.60 -5.83 -2.83
C VAL A 75 5.49 -6.51 -3.64
N TYR A 76 5.80 -6.94 -4.86
CA TYR A 76 4.94 -7.83 -5.64
C TYR A 76 5.14 -9.28 -5.18
N GLU A 77 4.25 -9.72 -4.31
CA GLU A 77 4.23 -11.11 -3.85
C GLU A 77 2.84 -11.62 -3.49
N TYR A 78 1.82 -10.76 -3.46
CA TYR A 78 0.47 -11.22 -3.19
C TYR A 78 -0.13 -11.81 -4.46
N VAL A 79 -0.62 -13.04 -4.36
CA VAL A 79 -1.29 -13.72 -5.46
C VAL A 79 -2.69 -13.13 -5.62
N MET A 80 -2.97 -12.54 -6.77
CA MET A 80 -4.25 -11.92 -7.09
C MET A 80 -5.42 -12.89 -6.86
N SER A 81 -6.42 -12.44 -6.10
CA SER A 81 -7.63 -13.20 -5.82
C SER A 81 -8.49 -13.38 -7.08
N PRO A 82 -9.40 -14.37 -7.12
CA PRO A 82 -10.35 -14.53 -8.23
C PRO A 82 -11.21 -13.27 -8.48
N THR A 83 -11.56 -12.53 -7.43
CA THR A 83 -12.25 -11.23 -7.57
C THR A 83 -11.35 -10.20 -8.23
N GLY A 84 -10.06 -10.13 -7.86
CA GLY A 84 -9.09 -9.28 -8.53
C GLY A 84 -8.97 -9.59 -10.03
N ARG A 85 -8.91 -10.86 -10.42
CA ARG A 85 -8.81 -11.27 -11.83
C ARG A 85 -10.05 -10.86 -12.64
N ARG A 86 -11.25 -10.94 -12.06
CA ARG A 86 -12.47 -10.42 -12.71
C ARG A 86 -12.39 -8.91 -12.98
N VAL A 87 -11.68 -8.16 -12.15
CA VAL A 87 -11.52 -6.71 -12.28
C VAL A 87 -10.40 -6.34 -13.25
N TYR A 88 -9.26 -7.02 -13.16
CA TYR A 88 -8.05 -6.66 -13.91
C TYR A 88 -7.85 -7.49 -15.19
N GLY A 89 -8.64 -8.54 -15.40
CA GLY A 89 -8.52 -9.49 -16.49
C GLY A 89 -7.78 -10.77 -16.09
N GLU A 90 -7.92 -11.79 -16.94
CA GLU A 90 -7.05 -12.97 -16.92
C GLU A 90 -5.89 -12.74 -17.88
N VAL A 91 -4.69 -13.19 -17.51
CA VAL A 91 -3.52 -13.21 -18.40
C VAL A 91 -3.21 -14.66 -18.70
N GLU A 92 -3.38 -15.06 -19.96
CA GLU A 92 -3.06 -16.42 -20.39
C GLU A 92 -1.53 -16.64 -20.40
N GLY A 93 -1.09 -17.83 -20.01
CA GLY A 93 0.27 -18.33 -20.28
C GLY A 93 1.39 -17.89 -19.34
N GLU A 94 1.36 -16.70 -18.73
CA GLU A 94 2.57 -16.12 -18.11
C GLU A 94 2.63 -16.12 -16.57
N GLN A 95 1.62 -16.66 -15.87
CA GLN A 95 1.55 -16.66 -14.38
C GLN A 95 1.73 -15.26 -13.74
N ARG A 96 1.44 -14.19 -14.48
CA ARG A 96 1.51 -12.79 -14.02
C ARG A 96 0.28 -12.43 -13.19
N PHE A 97 0.21 -12.97 -11.97
CA PHE A 97 -0.88 -12.68 -11.03
C PHE A 97 -0.42 -11.94 -9.77
N GLY A 98 0.79 -11.38 -9.80
CA GLY A 98 1.34 -10.63 -8.68
C GLY A 98 0.66 -9.28 -8.52
N VAL A 99 0.18 -9.00 -7.31
CA VAL A 99 -0.22 -7.66 -6.88
C VAL A 99 0.58 -7.25 -5.66
N LEU A 100 0.49 -5.97 -5.31
CA LEU A 100 1.30 -5.39 -4.27
C LEU A 100 0.84 -5.85 -2.88
N ASN A 101 1.81 -6.29 -2.10
CA ASN A 101 1.77 -6.39 -0.65
C ASN A 101 2.68 -5.31 -0.07
N ALA A 102 2.58 -5.10 1.24
CA ALA A 102 3.56 -4.35 2.00
C ALA A 102 3.93 -5.13 3.26
N GLN A 103 5.21 -5.07 3.63
CA GLN A 103 5.76 -5.75 4.80
C GLN A 103 6.32 -4.71 5.75
N ALA A 104 5.91 -4.76 7.03
CA ALA A 104 6.63 -4.03 8.07
C ALA A 104 8.01 -4.67 8.25
N THR A 105 9.09 -3.90 8.04
CA THR A 105 10.47 -4.40 8.20
C THR A 105 11.13 -3.82 9.44
N GLY A 106 10.68 -2.65 9.89
CA GLY A 106 11.27 -1.86 10.97
C GLY A 106 12.63 -1.25 10.63
N ASP A 107 13.10 -1.42 9.39
CA ASP A 107 14.29 -0.74 8.89
C ASP A 107 13.88 0.62 8.32
N ARG A 108 14.48 1.70 8.84
CA ARG A 108 14.27 3.06 8.35
C ARG A 108 14.70 3.26 6.88
N ALA A 109 15.59 2.41 6.39
CA ALA A 109 16.02 2.43 4.99
C ALA A 109 14.93 1.88 4.05
N ASP A 110 14.01 1.07 4.58
CA ASP A 110 12.81 0.66 3.87
C ASP A 110 11.73 1.72 4.02
N TRP A 111 11.36 2.29 2.88
CA TRP A 111 10.27 3.23 2.76
C TRP A 111 9.57 3.04 1.42
N PHE A 112 8.34 3.52 1.32
CA PHE A 112 7.63 3.65 0.05
C PHE A 112 6.70 4.86 0.08
N ASN A 113 6.35 5.38 -1.09
CA ASN A 113 5.33 6.43 -1.24
C ASN A 113 3.93 5.82 -1.42
N GLY A 114 2.89 6.47 -0.91
CA GLY A 114 1.51 6.01 -1.00
C GLY A 114 0.49 7.15 -0.95
N MET A 115 -0.79 6.81 -1.00
CA MET A 115 -1.89 7.74 -0.81
C MET A 115 -2.54 7.46 0.54
N MET A 116 -2.59 8.45 1.43
CA MET A 116 -3.27 8.36 2.71
C MET A 116 -4.71 8.86 2.56
N PHE A 117 -5.64 8.21 3.26
CA PHE A 117 -7.05 8.54 3.34
C PHE A 117 -7.49 8.57 4.80
N GLN A 118 -8.50 9.36 5.13
CA GLN A 118 -9.20 9.32 6.42
C GLN A 118 -10.48 8.48 6.26
N ILE A 119 -10.41 7.19 6.62
CA ILE A 119 -11.56 6.28 6.50
C ILE A 119 -12.44 6.36 7.75
N GLY A 120 -13.75 6.19 7.56
CA GLY A 120 -14.73 6.06 8.64
C GLY A 120 -15.28 4.64 8.77
N ALA A 121 -16.11 4.42 9.79
CA ALA A 121 -16.79 3.13 10.02
C ALA A 121 -17.60 2.63 8.81
N ASP A 122 -18.15 3.52 8.00
CA ASP A 122 -18.97 3.17 6.83
C ASP A 122 -18.14 2.64 5.63
N ASP A 123 -16.82 2.91 5.59
CA ASP A 123 -15.94 2.39 4.53
C ASP A 123 -15.55 0.92 4.76
N ILE A 124 -15.73 0.43 5.99
CA ILE A 124 -15.21 -0.85 6.45
C ILE A 124 -15.76 -2.07 5.70
N PRO A 125 -17.07 -2.21 5.47
CA PRO A 125 -17.60 -3.39 4.78
C PRO A 125 -17.04 -3.54 3.35
N ALA A 126 -16.87 -2.42 2.63
CA ALA A 126 -16.33 -2.42 1.28
C ALA A 126 -14.83 -2.77 1.25
N LEU A 127 -14.07 -2.26 2.23
CA LEU A 127 -12.66 -2.59 2.38
C LEU A 127 -12.44 -4.06 2.77
N LEU A 128 -13.24 -4.63 3.69
CA LEU A 128 -13.18 -6.06 4.03
C LEU A 128 -13.43 -6.96 2.82
N SER A 129 -14.35 -6.58 1.94
CA SER A 129 -14.63 -7.31 0.71
C SER A 129 -13.45 -7.26 -0.28
N ARG A 130 -12.75 -6.12 -0.33
CA ARG A 130 -11.64 -5.89 -1.26
C ARG A 130 -10.32 -6.50 -0.77
N GLU A 131 -9.98 -6.32 0.50
CA GLU A 131 -8.66 -6.57 1.07
C GLU A 131 -8.65 -7.82 1.96
N SER A 132 -9.15 -8.93 1.44
CA SER A 132 -9.19 -10.21 2.16
C SER A 132 -7.80 -10.72 2.56
N ALA A 133 -7.67 -11.19 3.82
CA ALA A 133 -6.45 -11.73 4.42
C ALA A 133 -5.33 -10.71 4.71
N TYR A 134 -5.65 -9.41 4.68
CA TYR A 134 -4.71 -8.36 5.06
C TYR A 134 -4.96 -7.89 6.49
N ASP A 135 -3.91 -7.94 7.31
CA ASP A 135 -3.85 -7.24 8.59
C ASP A 135 -3.68 -5.74 8.36
N LEU A 136 -4.03 -4.90 9.33
CA LEU A 136 -3.67 -3.48 9.35
C LEU A 136 -2.45 -3.29 10.25
N LEU A 137 -1.36 -2.84 9.66
CA LEU A 137 -0.11 -2.57 10.37
C LEU A 137 0.13 -1.05 10.46
N PRO A 138 0.58 -0.54 11.62
CA PRO A 138 0.92 0.87 11.76
C PRO A 138 2.29 1.16 11.14
N ALA A 139 2.44 2.37 10.59
CA ALA A 139 3.70 2.93 10.16
C ALA A 139 3.72 4.45 10.38
N TRP A 140 4.93 4.98 10.55
CA TRP A 140 5.14 6.42 10.50
C TRP A 140 5.00 6.93 9.06
N THR A 141 4.31 8.05 8.91
CA THR A 141 4.17 8.73 7.64
C THR A 141 4.54 10.19 7.72
N LEU A 142 4.95 10.74 6.58
CA LEU A 142 5.12 12.18 6.35
C LEU A 142 4.35 12.54 5.08
N ALA A 143 3.76 13.73 5.05
CA ALA A 143 3.20 14.27 3.81
C ALA A 143 4.28 14.41 2.73
N TRP A 144 3.92 14.11 1.48
CA TRP A 144 4.86 14.11 0.35
C TRP A 144 5.40 15.52 0.00
N GLU A 145 4.55 16.54 0.06
CA GLU A 145 4.87 17.92 -0.36
C GLU A 145 4.80 18.94 0.79
N ASP A 146 5.17 18.54 2.02
CA ASP A 146 5.15 19.44 3.17
C ASP A 146 6.55 19.98 3.48
N ASP A 147 6.69 21.30 3.48
CA ASP A 147 7.91 22.01 3.88
C ASP A 147 8.23 21.83 5.37
N THR A 148 7.22 21.49 6.17
CA THR A 148 7.29 21.30 7.62
C THR A 148 6.68 19.96 8.05
N PRO A 149 7.24 18.83 7.56
CA PRO A 149 6.58 17.54 7.64
C PRO A 149 6.41 17.11 9.11
N ARG A 150 5.16 16.84 9.49
CA ARG A 150 4.82 16.32 10.82
C ARG A 150 4.64 14.80 10.75
N PRO A 151 5.46 14.02 11.48
CA PRO A 151 5.24 12.59 11.58
C PRO A 151 3.87 12.27 12.17
N GLN A 152 3.16 11.34 11.56
CA GLN A 152 1.92 10.77 12.10
C GLN A 152 1.90 9.27 11.90
N ILE A 153 1.08 8.57 12.69
CA ILE A 153 0.86 7.14 12.53
C ILE A 153 -0.31 6.94 11.57
N ALA A 154 -0.10 6.11 10.56
CA ALA A 154 -1.16 5.63 9.67
C ALA A 154 -1.02 4.12 9.46
N TYR A 155 -2.07 3.51 8.93
CA TYR A 155 -2.19 2.07 8.79
C TYR A 155 -2.08 1.65 7.34
N PHE A 156 -1.44 0.52 7.07
CA PHE A 156 -1.38 -0.07 5.74
C PHE A 156 -1.78 -1.55 5.81
N PHE A 157 -2.33 -2.05 4.71
CA PHE A 157 -2.65 -3.47 4.57
C PHE A 157 -1.37 -4.32 4.48
N SER A 158 -1.28 -5.43 5.21
CA SER A 158 -0.20 -6.40 5.06
C SER A 158 -0.72 -7.84 5.10
N CYS A 159 -0.51 -8.60 4.03
CA CYS A 159 -0.77 -10.02 4.03
C CYS A 159 0.47 -10.75 4.53
N ARG A 160 0.35 -11.44 5.67
CA ARG A 160 1.44 -12.23 6.26
C ARG A 160 1.22 -13.74 6.11
N GLN A 161 0.02 -14.15 5.75
CA GLN A 161 -0.37 -15.55 5.64
C GLN A 161 0.02 -16.07 4.25
N LYS A 162 0.67 -17.24 4.18
CA LYS A 162 0.97 -17.90 2.90
C LYS A 162 -0.25 -18.50 2.23
N THR A 163 -1.25 -18.84 3.03
CA THR A 163 -2.54 -19.37 2.58
C THR A 163 -3.69 -18.73 3.35
N PHE A 164 -4.82 -18.56 2.69
CA PHE A 164 -6.08 -18.12 3.31
C PHE A 164 -7.26 -18.76 2.58
N ALA A 165 -8.20 -19.34 3.33
CA ALA A 165 -9.37 -20.04 2.78
C ALA A 165 -9.03 -21.06 1.67
N GLY A 166 -7.96 -21.85 1.88
CA GLY A 166 -7.50 -22.88 0.92
C GLY A 166 -6.76 -22.35 -0.32
N ARG A 167 -6.60 -21.04 -0.46
CA ARG A 167 -5.88 -20.40 -1.57
C ARG A 167 -4.48 -19.96 -1.13
N GLN A 168 -3.50 -20.07 -2.02
CA GLN A 168 -2.20 -19.41 -1.85
C GLN A 168 -2.34 -17.89 -1.97
N THR A 169 -1.84 -17.16 -0.98
CA THR A 169 -1.89 -15.70 -0.89
C THR A 169 -0.53 -15.05 -1.13
N ILE A 170 0.58 -15.72 -0.81
CA ILE A 170 1.93 -15.20 -0.99
C ILE A 170 2.74 -16.13 -1.91
N ASP A 171 3.38 -15.54 -2.91
CA ASP A 171 4.37 -16.13 -3.79
C ASP A 171 5.44 -15.08 -4.12
N SER A 172 6.66 -15.25 -3.58
CA SER A 172 7.75 -14.29 -3.79
C SER A 172 8.38 -14.38 -5.18
N GLN A 173 8.00 -15.37 -6.00
CA GLN A 173 8.48 -15.56 -7.36
C GLN A 173 7.48 -15.05 -8.40
N ILE A 174 6.31 -14.57 -7.98
CA ILE A 174 5.27 -14.12 -8.89
C ILE A 174 5.67 -12.82 -9.59
N LEU A 175 5.25 -12.69 -10.86
CA LEU A 175 5.42 -11.45 -11.61
C LEU A 175 4.20 -10.53 -11.45
N PRO A 176 4.41 -9.20 -11.49
CA PRO A 176 3.33 -8.23 -11.53
C PRO A 176 2.30 -8.54 -12.62
N HIS A 177 1.02 -8.44 -12.27
CA HIS A 177 -0.05 -8.43 -13.26
C HIS A 177 -0.02 -7.10 -14.04
N PRO A 178 0.09 -7.10 -15.39
CA PRO A 178 0.37 -5.90 -16.18
C PRO A 178 -0.68 -4.80 -16.00
N ARG A 179 -1.98 -5.10 -16.20
CA ARG A 179 -3.05 -4.10 -16.00
C ARG A 179 -3.17 -3.56 -14.58
N TYR A 180 -2.84 -4.38 -13.58
CA TYR A 180 -2.83 -3.91 -12.19
C TYR A 180 -1.66 -2.94 -11.97
N HIS A 181 -0.49 -3.28 -12.53
CA HIS A 181 0.69 -2.44 -12.48
C HIS A 181 0.45 -1.10 -13.18
N GLU A 182 -0.12 -1.09 -14.39
CA GLU A 182 -0.54 0.12 -15.13
C GLU A 182 -1.43 1.05 -14.28
N ILE A 183 -2.39 0.47 -13.56
CA ILE A 183 -3.28 1.24 -12.67
C ILE A 183 -2.50 1.87 -11.51
N CYS A 184 -1.51 1.16 -10.96
CA CYS A 184 -0.66 1.71 -9.91
C CYS A 184 0.21 2.85 -10.45
N GLU A 185 0.84 2.66 -11.60
CA GLU A 185 1.72 3.67 -12.20
C GLU A 185 0.94 4.91 -12.64
N SER A 186 -0.23 4.75 -13.27
CA SER A 186 -1.10 5.88 -13.64
C SER A 186 -1.58 6.66 -12.42
N GLY A 187 -1.88 5.96 -11.30
CA GLY A 187 -2.20 6.61 -10.03
C GLY A 187 -1.04 7.44 -9.49
N CYS A 188 0.19 6.93 -9.59
CA CYS A 188 1.39 7.66 -9.18
C CYS A 188 1.68 8.85 -10.10
N LEU A 189 1.57 8.65 -11.41
CA LEU A 189 1.84 9.66 -12.43
C LEU A 189 0.86 10.84 -12.34
N ALA A 190 -0.39 10.58 -11.95
CA ALA A 190 -1.39 11.62 -11.72
C ALA A 190 -1.03 12.56 -10.56
N ILE A 191 -0.11 12.16 -9.67
CA ILE A 191 0.43 13.01 -8.60
C ILE A 191 1.63 13.78 -9.15
N SER A 192 2.70 13.08 -9.54
CA SER A 192 3.87 13.66 -10.22
C SER A 192 4.79 12.60 -10.81
N HIS A 193 5.72 13.03 -11.68
CA HIS A 193 6.76 12.15 -12.21
C HIS A 193 7.71 11.66 -11.12
N GLU A 194 8.01 12.52 -10.14
CA GLU A 194 8.85 12.21 -8.98
C GLU A 194 8.19 11.15 -8.10
N PHE A 195 6.87 11.23 -7.92
CA PHE A 195 6.09 10.23 -7.17
C PHE A 195 6.10 8.87 -7.88
N LEU A 196 5.94 8.84 -9.22
CA LEU A 196 6.10 7.61 -9.99
C LEU A 196 7.53 7.05 -9.92
N HIS A 197 8.55 7.92 -10.01
CA HIS A 197 9.94 7.48 -9.89
C HIS A 197 10.23 6.87 -8.52
N ALA A 198 9.74 7.49 -7.43
CA ALA A 198 9.81 6.94 -6.09
C ALA A 198 9.10 5.59 -6.01
N PHE A 199 7.94 5.45 -6.66
CA PHE A 199 7.20 4.18 -6.72
C PHE A 199 8.07 3.06 -7.31
N ARG A 200 8.68 3.30 -8.48
CA ARG A 200 9.54 2.31 -9.15
C ARG A 200 10.81 2.00 -8.35
N THR A 201 11.38 3.00 -7.69
CA THR A 201 12.62 2.85 -6.91
C THR A 201 12.41 2.04 -5.62
N THR A 202 11.23 2.11 -5.02
CA THR A 202 10.93 1.52 -3.71
C THR A 202 10.11 0.24 -3.77
N THR A 203 9.67 -0.17 -4.96
CA THR A 203 8.89 -1.39 -5.15
C THR A 203 9.78 -2.57 -5.49
N TRP A 204 9.55 -3.71 -4.86
CA TRP A 204 10.32 -4.93 -5.07
C TRP A 204 9.58 -5.98 -5.90
N VAL A 205 10.32 -6.71 -6.74
CA VAL A 205 9.88 -7.89 -7.50
C VAL A 205 10.99 -8.94 -7.42
N ARG A 206 10.67 -10.17 -6.98
CA ARG A 206 11.62 -11.30 -6.96
C ARG A 206 12.99 -10.97 -6.34
N GLN A 207 13.02 -10.26 -5.21
CA GLN A 207 14.24 -9.82 -4.50
C GLN A 207 15.04 -8.67 -5.16
N SER A 208 14.55 -8.09 -6.25
CA SER A 208 15.15 -6.91 -6.89
C SER A 208 14.20 -5.72 -6.82
N ARG A 209 14.73 -4.50 -6.85
CA ARG A 209 13.88 -3.31 -7.05
C ARG A 209 13.36 -3.31 -8.47
N LEU A 210 12.14 -2.82 -8.67
CA LEU A 210 11.51 -2.76 -9.98
C LEU A 210 12.37 -1.99 -10.99
N ILE A 211 12.98 -0.88 -10.56
CA ILE A 211 13.87 -0.07 -11.41
C ILE A 211 15.16 -0.80 -11.82
N ASP A 212 15.62 -1.76 -11.01
CA ASP A 212 16.83 -2.53 -11.26
C ASP A 212 16.55 -3.81 -12.06
N SER A 213 15.27 -4.10 -12.33
CA SER A 213 14.89 -5.32 -13.04
C SER A 213 15.37 -5.27 -14.49
N ALA A 214 16.19 -6.26 -14.88
CA ALA A 214 16.68 -6.41 -16.25
C ALA A 214 15.54 -6.65 -17.26
N ASP A 215 14.38 -7.11 -16.78
CA ASP A 215 13.20 -7.34 -17.60
C ASP A 215 12.47 -6.02 -17.85
N ARG A 216 12.79 -5.38 -18.98
CA ARG A 216 12.11 -4.16 -19.43
C ARG A 216 10.60 -4.38 -19.61
N SER A 217 10.12 -5.61 -19.81
CA SER A 217 8.68 -5.89 -19.89
C SER A 217 7.94 -5.68 -18.56
N LEU A 218 8.67 -5.48 -17.46
CA LEU A 218 8.11 -5.11 -16.15
C LEU A 218 8.08 -3.60 -15.91
N VAL A 219 8.80 -2.81 -16.72
CA VAL A 219 8.99 -1.35 -16.52
C VAL A 219 8.34 -0.52 -17.64
N THR A 220 8.10 -1.14 -18.79
CA THR A 220 7.43 -0.50 -19.93
C THR A 220 6.07 -1.15 -20.11
N VAL A 221 5.02 -0.40 -19.78
CA VAL A 221 3.67 -0.64 -20.27
C VAL A 221 3.22 0.50 -21.15
#